data_AF-A0ABD3C1N1-F1
#
_entry.id   AF-A0ABD3C1N1-F1
#
_cell.length_a   1.000
_cell.length_b   1.000
_cell.length_c   1.000
_cell.angle_alpha   90.00
_cell.angle_beta   90.00
_cell.angle_gamma   90.00
#
_symmetry.space_group_name_H-M   'P 1'
#
loop_
_entity.id
_entity.type
_entity.pdbx_description
1 polymer ?
#
loop_
_entity_poly.entity_id
_entity_poly.type
_entity_poly.pdbx_seq_one_letter_code
_entity_poly.pdbx_strand_id
1 'polypeptide(L)'
;MVQIRIGPGILLVGQPSKGYVRMMSGYYLAARQLEFFRGRNKPGPTTDSLADALAIAQHHDAVTGTEQQHVANDYAKRLSIGYKESEDVVAASLSCLTQSSPSSECKSPTTKFPWLSDTIITVFRMQESHYEIQSCPLLNISYCPATEVDLSNGKKIAVIVYNSLGWKRTDVIRIPVSILHLISFS
;
A
#
# COMPACT_ATOMS: atom_id res chain seq x y z
N MET A 1 26.11 -29.58 8.30
CA MET A 1 26.04 -28.31 9.06
C MET A 1 26.68 -27.24 8.18
N VAL A 2 25.89 -26.32 7.61
CA VAL A 2 26.44 -25.22 6.80
C VAL A 2 26.86 -24.12 7.76
N GLN A 3 28.15 -23.81 7.82
CA GLN A 3 28.66 -22.80 8.72
C GLN A 3 28.54 -21.42 8.08
N ILE A 4 27.49 -20.70 8.44
CA ILE A 4 27.28 -19.30 8.02
C ILE A 4 28.43 -18.47 8.58
N ARG A 5 29.35 -18.03 7.70
CA ARG A 5 30.39 -17.08 8.08
C ARG A 5 29.75 -15.71 8.29
N ILE A 6 29.44 -15.39 9.53
CA ILE A 6 29.02 -14.04 9.92
C ILE A 6 30.22 -13.11 9.74
N GLY A 7 30.22 -12.38 8.62
CA GLY A 7 31.20 -11.35 8.30
C GLY A 7 30.50 -10.09 7.78
N PRO A 8 31.23 -8.97 7.63
CA PRO A 8 30.63 -7.67 7.30
C PRO A 8 29.85 -7.65 5.97
N GLY A 9 30.08 -8.61 5.07
CA GLY A 9 29.31 -8.78 3.83
C GLY A 9 27.81 -8.96 4.02
N ILE A 10 27.34 -9.55 5.13
CA ILE A 10 25.89 -9.77 5.42
C ILE A 10 25.09 -8.46 5.40
N LEU A 11 25.71 -7.32 5.69
CA LEU A 11 25.08 -6.01 5.62
C LEU A 11 24.62 -5.64 4.20
N LEU A 12 25.28 -6.16 3.16
CA LEU A 12 25.06 -5.82 1.75
C LEU A 12 24.46 -6.96 0.91
N VAL A 13 24.41 -8.19 1.41
CA VAL A 13 23.70 -9.29 0.71
C VAL A 13 22.18 -9.04 0.73
N GLY A 14 21.46 -9.42 -0.32
CA GLY A 14 19.99 -9.36 -0.33
C GLY A 14 19.40 -7.94 -0.23
N GLN A 15 20.03 -6.93 -0.82
CA GLN A 15 19.51 -5.54 -0.75
C GLN A 15 18.05 -5.41 -1.20
N PRO A 16 17.56 -6.09 -2.26
CA PRO A 16 16.15 -6.03 -2.65
C PRO A 16 15.20 -6.59 -1.58
N SER A 17 15.55 -7.71 -0.92
CA SER A 17 14.72 -8.30 0.15
C SER A 17 14.75 -7.42 1.40
N LYS A 18 15.92 -6.91 1.83
CA LYS A 18 16.04 -5.91 2.91
C LYS A 18 15.17 -4.68 2.65
N GLY A 19 15.21 -4.14 1.43
CA GLY A 19 14.39 -2.98 1.02
C GLY A 19 12.90 -3.28 1.05
N TYR A 20 12.48 -4.46 0.55
CA TYR A 20 11.08 -4.87 0.55
C TYR A 20 10.56 -5.11 1.97
N VAL A 21 11.32 -5.78 2.84
CA VAL A 21 10.99 -5.93 4.28
C VAL A 21 10.79 -4.57 4.95
N ARG A 22 11.66 -3.59 4.68
CA ARG A 22 11.52 -2.22 5.23
C ARG A 22 10.27 -1.52 4.72
N MET A 23 9.97 -1.63 3.42
CA MET A 23 8.77 -1.06 2.79
C MET A 23 7.49 -1.66 3.40
N MET A 24 7.41 -3.00 3.46
CA MET A 24 6.29 -3.73 4.02
C MET A 24 6.09 -3.45 5.52
N SER A 25 7.18 -3.28 6.29
CA SER A 25 7.10 -2.88 7.71
C SER A 25 6.45 -1.50 7.89
N GLY A 26 6.79 -0.53 7.03
CA GLY A 26 6.17 0.80 7.05
C GLY A 26 4.70 0.77 6.62
N TYR A 27 4.36 -0.06 5.64
CA TYR A 27 2.98 -0.27 5.19
C TYR A 27 2.13 -0.93 6.29
N TYR A 28 2.64 -1.98 6.93
CA TYR A 28 1.97 -2.69 8.02
C TYR A 28 1.64 -1.78 9.21
N LEU A 29 2.53 -0.84 9.57
CA LEU A 29 2.28 0.17 10.60
C LEU A 29 1.05 1.04 10.24
N ALA A 30 0.98 1.54 8.99
CA ALA A 30 -0.14 2.33 8.51
C ALA A 30 -1.44 1.51 8.42
N ALA A 31 -1.36 0.29 7.90
CA ALA A 31 -2.50 -0.61 7.76
C ALA A 31 -3.16 -0.93 9.11
N ARG A 32 -2.37 -1.16 10.16
CA ARG A 32 -2.88 -1.38 11.53
C ARG A 32 -3.55 -0.16 12.14
N GLN A 33 -3.03 1.05 11.91
CA GLN A 33 -3.67 2.28 12.37
C GLN A 33 -5.04 2.45 11.72
N LEU A 34 -5.13 2.21 10.41
CA LEU A 34 -6.37 2.27 9.65
C LEU A 34 -7.36 1.16 10.06
N GLU A 35 -6.90 -0.07 10.25
CA GLU A 35 -7.71 -1.20 10.78
C GLU A 35 -8.29 -0.88 12.16
N PHE A 36 -7.49 -0.25 13.03
CA PHE A 36 -7.94 0.21 14.34
C PHE A 36 -9.03 1.29 14.24
N PHE A 37 -8.83 2.33 13.42
CA PHE A 37 -9.81 3.41 13.25
C PHE A 37 -11.13 2.95 12.62
N ARG A 38 -11.10 1.97 11.71
CA ARG A 38 -12.31 1.35 11.13
C ARG A 38 -13.07 0.49 12.15
N GLY A 39 -12.37 -0.07 13.14
CA GLY A 39 -12.86 -1.16 13.96
C GLY A 39 -12.61 -2.51 13.28
N ARG A 40 -11.91 -3.41 13.98
CA ARG A 40 -11.40 -4.66 13.42
C ARG A 40 -12.51 -5.71 13.25
N ASN A 41 -12.74 -6.14 12.01
CA ASN A 41 -13.78 -7.10 11.64
C ASN A 41 -13.23 -8.54 11.63
N LYS A 42 -13.41 -9.29 12.72
CA LYS A 42 -12.86 -10.67 12.90
C LYS A 42 -13.14 -11.67 11.75
N PRO A 43 -14.31 -11.71 11.10
CA PRO A 43 -14.56 -12.63 9.97
C PRO A 43 -14.06 -12.13 8.59
N GLY A 44 -13.45 -10.94 8.50
CA GLY A 44 -12.93 -10.39 7.24
C GLY A 44 -11.41 -10.47 7.11
N PRO A 45 -10.83 -9.95 6.02
CA PRO A 45 -9.39 -9.71 5.91
C PRO A 45 -8.90 -8.87 7.10
N THR A 46 -7.70 -9.18 7.58
CA THR A 46 -7.02 -8.46 8.67
C THR A 46 -5.55 -8.22 8.32
N THR A 47 -4.85 -7.44 9.13
CA THR A 47 -3.41 -7.20 8.95
C THR A 47 -2.50 -8.39 9.36
N ASP A 48 -3.06 -9.50 9.83
CA ASP A 48 -2.30 -10.60 10.45
C ASP A 48 -1.40 -11.35 9.46
N SER A 49 -1.86 -11.63 8.23
CA SER A 49 -1.05 -12.33 7.23
C SER A 49 0.23 -11.56 6.85
N LEU A 50 0.19 -10.22 6.93
CA LEU A 50 1.38 -9.38 6.78
C LEU A 50 2.24 -9.37 8.04
N ALA A 51 1.63 -9.45 9.23
CA ALA A 51 2.34 -9.61 10.50
C ALA A 51 3.19 -10.88 10.51
N ASP A 52 2.59 -12.02 10.14
CA ASP A 52 3.24 -13.33 10.08
C ASP A 52 4.35 -13.36 9.03
N ALA A 53 4.08 -12.83 7.83
CA ALA A 53 5.09 -12.72 6.78
C ALA A 53 6.29 -11.85 7.19
N LEU A 54 6.04 -10.72 7.88
CA LEU A 54 7.10 -9.85 8.41
C LEU A 54 7.87 -10.51 9.56
N ALA A 55 7.20 -11.27 10.43
CA ALA A 55 7.82 -12.02 11.52
C ALA A 55 8.77 -13.11 10.99
N ILE A 56 8.32 -13.88 9.99
CA ILE A 56 9.17 -14.85 9.26
C ILE A 56 10.34 -14.12 8.59
N ALA A 57 10.11 -12.97 7.98
CA ALA A 57 11.17 -12.20 7.33
C ALA A 57 12.21 -11.60 8.30
N GLN A 58 11.94 -11.53 9.62
CA GLN A 58 12.96 -11.18 10.62
C GLN A 58 13.88 -12.36 10.99
N HIS A 59 13.66 -13.56 10.45
CA HIS A 59 14.57 -14.69 10.63
C HIS A 59 16.01 -14.30 10.23
N HIS A 60 16.98 -14.86 10.96
CA HIS A 60 18.39 -14.56 10.76
C HIS A 60 18.98 -15.18 9.48
N ASP A 61 18.18 -15.95 8.74
CA ASP A 61 18.38 -16.32 7.33
C ASP A 61 17.20 -15.83 6.48
N ALA A 62 16.84 -14.55 6.62
CA ALA A 62 15.85 -13.88 5.76
C ALA A 62 16.23 -12.41 5.55
N VAL A 63 16.13 -11.57 6.58
CA VAL A 63 16.56 -10.15 6.49
C VAL A 63 18.07 -10.01 6.25
N THR A 64 18.85 -11.01 6.65
CA THR A 64 20.30 -11.12 6.41
C THR A 64 20.65 -11.45 4.96
N GLY A 65 19.79 -12.14 4.22
CA GLY A 65 20.09 -12.67 2.89
C GLY A 65 21.01 -13.90 2.91
N THR A 66 21.10 -14.65 4.01
CA THR A 66 21.93 -15.87 4.13
C THR A 66 21.23 -17.15 3.65
N GLU A 67 19.98 -17.05 3.22
CA GLU A 67 19.21 -18.14 2.63
C GLU A 67 19.57 -18.48 1.18
N GLN A 68 19.07 -19.62 0.69
CA GLN A 68 19.15 -19.95 -0.74
C GLN A 68 18.14 -19.12 -1.55
N GLN A 69 18.43 -18.83 -2.82
CA GLN A 69 17.59 -17.98 -3.68
C GLN A 69 16.12 -18.43 -3.77
N HIS A 70 15.83 -19.74 -3.76
CA HIS A 70 14.44 -20.22 -3.79
C HIS A 70 13.70 -19.95 -2.47
N VAL A 71 14.40 -19.89 -1.34
CA VAL A 71 13.85 -19.52 -0.03
C VAL A 71 13.63 -18.00 0.03
N ALA A 72 14.56 -17.20 -0.50
CA ALA A 72 14.39 -15.75 -0.66
C ALA A 72 13.13 -15.42 -1.49
N ASN A 73 12.89 -16.19 -2.56
CA ASN A 73 11.69 -16.08 -3.39
C ASN A 73 10.40 -16.47 -2.61
N ASP A 74 10.45 -17.46 -1.71
CA ASP A 74 9.32 -17.82 -0.84
C ASP A 74 9.02 -16.71 0.19
N TYR A 75 10.04 -16.11 0.80
CA TYR A 75 9.84 -14.95 1.69
C TYR A 75 9.21 -13.76 0.96
N ALA A 76 9.69 -13.44 -0.25
CA ALA A 76 9.10 -12.39 -1.08
C ALA A 76 7.64 -12.71 -1.44
N LYS A 77 7.32 -13.97 -1.75
CA LYS A 77 5.94 -14.44 -2.00
C LYS A 77 5.04 -14.27 -0.78
N ARG A 78 5.50 -14.65 0.42
CA ARG A 78 4.74 -14.47 1.68
C ARG A 78 4.44 -13.01 1.96
N LEU A 79 5.44 -12.14 1.83
CA LEU A 79 5.27 -10.69 1.99
C LEU A 79 4.28 -10.11 0.97
N SER A 80 4.31 -10.57 -0.28
CA SER A 80 3.36 -10.16 -1.31
C SER A 80 1.92 -10.58 -1.02
N ILE A 81 1.71 -11.79 -0.48
CA ILE A 81 0.37 -12.28 -0.09
C ILE A 81 -0.16 -11.45 1.09
N GLY A 82 0.62 -11.30 2.16
CA GLY A 82 0.24 -10.51 3.32
C GLY A 82 -0.02 -9.03 2.97
N TYR A 83 0.79 -8.46 2.07
CA TYR A 83 0.56 -7.12 1.53
C TYR A 83 -0.80 -7.01 0.85
N LYS A 84 -1.15 -7.97 -0.02
CA LYS A 84 -2.40 -7.91 -0.78
C LYS A 84 -3.64 -8.00 0.13
N GLU A 85 -3.62 -8.85 1.14
CA GLU A 85 -4.70 -8.92 2.13
C GLU A 85 -4.78 -7.63 2.97
N SER A 86 -3.64 -7.04 3.34
CA SER A 86 -3.60 -5.76 4.06
C SER A 86 -4.04 -4.57 3.19
N GLU A 87 -3.86 -4.65 1.88
CA GLU A 87 -4.34 -3.65 0.92
C GLU A 87 -5.87 -3.57 0.91
N ASP A 88 -6.56 -4.71 0.97
CA ASP A 88 -8.01 -4.76 1.07
C ASP A 88 -8.51 -4.18 2.41
N VAL A 89 -7.76 -4.39 3.51
CA VAL A 89 -8.04 -3.76 4.81
C VAL A 89 -7.85 -2.24 4.75
N VAL A 90 -6.76 -1.76 4.16
CA VAL A 90 -6.50 -0.32 3.95
C VAL A 90 -7.59 0.30 3.10
N ALA A 91 -7.94 -0.32 1.97
CA ALA A 91 -9.00 0.14 1.09
C ALA A 91 -10.34 0.26 1.82
N ALA A 92 -10.78 -0.78 2.53
CA ALA A 92 -12.04 -0.75 3.26
C ALA A 92 -12.03 0.24 4.45
N SER A 93 -10.86 0.49 5.06
CA SER A 93 -10.72 1.45 6.16
C SER A 93 -10.76 2.89 5.67
N LEU A 94 -10.02 3.21 4.61
CA LEU A 94 -10.09 4.52 3.94
C LEU A 94 -11.48 4.79 3.37
N SER A 95 -12.14 3.74 2.85
CA SER A 95 -13.52 3.84 2.38
C SER A 95 -14.51 4.19 3.49
N CYS A 96 -14.35 3.68 4.71
CA CYS A 96 -15.20 4.09 5.83
C CYS A 96 -14.83 5.49 6.34
N LEU A 97 -13.55 5.78 6.55
CA LEU A 97 -13.09 7.05 7.14
C LEU A 97 -13.37 8.29 6.28
N THR A 98 -13.62 8.11 4.99
CA THR A 98 -13.95 9.19 4.06
C THR A 98 -15.46 9.33 3.78
N GLN A 99 -16.31 8.49 4.38
CA GLN A 99 -17.77 8.62 4.27
C GLN A 99 -18.31 9.86 4.97
N SER A 100 -19.27 10.52 4.31
CA SER A 100 -19.88 11.78 4.77
C SER A 100 -21.02 11.60 5.78
N SER A 101 -21.47 10.36 6.06
CA SER A 101 -22.55 10.08 6.99
C SER A 101 -22.06 9.18 8.14
N PRO A 102 -22.28 9.53 9.42
CA PRO A 102 -21.91 8.71 10.55
C PRO A 102 -22.96 7.62 10.81
N SER A 103 -23.22 6.77 9.81
CA SER A 103 -23.90 5.49 10.08
C SER A 103 -22.98 4.66 10.96
N SER A 104 -23.45 4.29 12.15
CA SER A 104 -22.66 3.72 13.26
C SER A 104 -21.97 2.38 12.99
N GLU A 105 -22.04 1.87 11.77
CA GLU A 105 -21.41 0.65 11.30
C GLU A 105 -20.92 0.88 9.86
N CYS A 106 -19.65 0.58 9.58
CA CYS A 106 -19.05 0.64 8.24
C CYS A 106 -19.61 -0.44 7.28
N LYS A 107 -20.91 -0.35 6.94
CA LYS A 107 -21.62 -1.33 6.11
C LYS A 107 -21.59 -0.95 4.63
N SER A 108 -20.68 -1.59 3.91
CA SER A 108 -20.55 -1.65 2.43
C SER A 108 -19.94 -0.42 1.71
N PRO A 109 -19.24 -0.63 0.58
CA PRO A 109 -18.58 0.43 -0.17
C PRO A 109 -19.53 1.11 -1.16
N THR A 110 -20.26 2.14 -0.70
CA THR A 110 -21.09 2.99 -1.58
C THR A 110 -21.00 4.45 -1.16
N THR A 111 -19.77 4.98 -1.19
CA THR A 111 -19.49 6.38 -0.89
C THR A 111 -19.92 7.28 -2.05
N LYS A 112 -20.83 8.22 -1.78
CA LYS A 112 -21.04 9.39 -2.66
C LYS A 112 -20.19 10.53 -2.11
N PHE A 113 -19.16 10.94 -2.86
CA PHE A 113 -18.27 12.04 -2.49
C PHE A 113 -18.73 13.35 -3.14
N PRO A 114 -19.20 14.35 -2.35
CA PRO A 114 -19.61 15.61 -2.95
C PRO A 114 -18.59 16.75 -2.72
N TRP A 115 -17.72 16.70 -1.70
CA TRP A 115 -16.98 17.91 -1.23
C TRP A 115 -15.57 17.70 -0.62
N LEU A 116 -14.92 16.54 -0.67
CA LEU A 116 -13.73 16.30 0.17
C LEU A 116 -12.46 17.01 -0.30
N SER A 117 -11.97 17.93 0.52
CA SER A 117 -10.56 18.34 0.59
C SER A 117 -9.85 17.51 1.68
N ASP A 118 -8.54 17.36 1.52
CA ASP A 118 -7.53 16.97 2.51
C ASP A 118 -7.69 15.58 3.20
N THR A 119 -6.76 14.61 3.14
CA THR A 119 -5.84 14.12 2.10
C THR A 119 -5.21 12.82 2.67
N ILE A 120 -5.68 11.61 2.30
CA ILE A 120 -5.20 10.25 2.71
C ILE A 120 -4.99 9.18 1.55
N ILE A 121 -3.84 8.48 1.40
CA ILE A 121 -3.30 7.93 0.11
C ILE A 121 -4.16 6.90 -0.64
N THR A 122 -4.58 7.22 -1.89
CA THR A 122 -5.36 6.34 -2.81
C THR A 122 -5.62 7.01 -4.17
N VAL A 123 -5.67 6.25 -5.28
CA VAL A 123 -6.18 6.73 -6.58
C VAL A 123 -7.52 6.08 -6.90
N PHE A 124 -8.47 6.89 -7.37
CA PHE A 124 -9.81 6.46 -7.76
C PHE A 124 -9.90 6.10 -9.25
N ARG A 125 -10.40 4.90 -9.55
CA ARG A 125 -10.90 4.54 -10.89
C ARG A 125 -12.42 4.64 -10.92
N MET A 126 -12.98 5.34 -11.92
CA MET A 126 -14.42 5.39 -12.17
C MET A 126 -14.89 4.17 -12.97
N GLN A 127 -15.49 3.25 -12.23
CA GLN A 127 -16.08 1.95 -12.57
C GLN A 127 -17.62 1.82 -12.46
N GLU A 128 -18.47 2.36 -13.36
CA GLU A 128 -19.96 2.35 -13.27
C GLU A 128 -20.60 2.15 -11.86
N SER A 129 -21.04 3.26 -11.24
CA SER A 129 -21.76 3.32 -9.95
C SER A 129 -21.01 2.93 -8.67
N HIS A 130 -19.87 2.24 -8.76
CA HIS A 130 -18.96 2.04 -7.63
C HIS A 130 -17.61 2.74 -7.86
N TYR A 131 -16.90 3.01 -6.77
CA TYR A 131 -15.52 3.45 -6.81
C TYR A 131 -14.65 2.35 -6.20
N GLU A 132 -13.47 2.14 -6.77
CA GLU A 132 -12.49 1.22 -6.24
C GLU A 132 -11.25 1.99 -5.79
N ILE A 133 -10.79 1.70 -4.58
CA ILE A 133 -9.56 2.22 -4.01
C ILE A 133 -8.41 1.38 -4.57
N GLN A 134 -7.62 1.96 -5.47
CA GLN A 134 -6.40 1.32 -5.96
C GLN A 134 -5.16 1.95 -5.32
N SER A 135 -4.32 1.09 -4.74
CA SER A 135 -2.98 1.41 -4.26
C SER A 135 -1.97 1.20 -5.39
N CYS A 136 -0.90 2.01 -5.39
CA CYS A 136 0.17 1.93 -6.38
C CYS A 136 1.53 1.74 -5.68
N PRO A 137 1.90 0.48 -5.33
CA PRO A 137 3.19 0.20 -4.68
C PRO A 137 4.40 0.34 -5.61
N LEU A 138 4.18 0.46 -6.92
CA LEU A 138 5.22 0.41 -7.97
C LEU A 138 5.60 1.80 -8.54
N LEU A 139 5.39 2.87 -7.77
CA LEU A 139 5.81 4.23 -8.13
C LEU A 139 7.34 4.37 -8.30
N ASN A 140 8.14 3.43 -7.78
CA ASN A 140 9.59 3.38 -7.97
C ASN A 140 10.01 3.05 -9.41
N ILE A 141 9.15 2.37 -10.18
CA ILE A 141 9.32 2.07 -11.61
C ILE A 141 8.36 2.88 -12.48
N SER A 142 7.82 3.99 -11.95
CA SER A 142 6.85 4.86 -12.62
C SER A 142 5.59 4.14 -13.11
N TYR A 143 5.10 3.13 -12.36
CA TYR A 143 3.93 2.33 -12.73
C TYR A 143 2.77 2.51 -11.73
N CYS A 144 1.64 3.02 -12.22
CA CYS A 144 0.36 3.14 -11.51
C CYS A 144 -0.81 3.12 -12.52
N PRO A 145 -1.38 1.94 -12.84
CA PRO A 145 -2.49 1.79 -13.79
C PRO A 145 -3.75 2.60 -13.47
N ALA A 146 -3.90 3.01 -12.21
CA ALA A 146 -5.01 3.85 -11.76
C ALA A 146 -4.90 5.30 -12.28
N THR A 147 -3.68 5.78 -12.53
CA THR A 147 -3.39 7.17 -12.98
C THR A 147 -2.91 7.25 -14.42
N GLU A 148 -2.44 6.15 -14.99
CA GLU A 148 -2.13 5.98 -16.42
C GLU A 148 -3.39 5.80 -17.29
N VAL A 149 -4.45 6.55 -16.99
CA VAL A 149 -5.71 6.56 -17.74
C VAL A 149 -5.87 7.85 -18.54
N ASP A 150 -6.54 7.78 -19.69
CA ASP A 150 -6.83 8.98 -20.49
C ASP A 150 -7.86 9.88 -19.79
N LEU A 151 -7.46 11.12 -19.52
CA LEU A 151 -8.22 12.16 -18.83
C LEU A 151 -8.96 13.11 -19.79
N SER A 152 -8.77 12.95 -21.11
CA SER A 152 -9.32 13.81 -22.18
C SER A 152 -10.81 14.16 -22.04
N ASN A 153 -11.62 13.23 -21.55
CA ASN A 153 -13.08 13.35 -21.44
C ASN A 153 -13.56 13.95 -20.10
N GLY A 154 -12.80 14.87 -19.52
CA GLY A 154 -13.14 15.52 -18.23
C GLY A 154 -13.14 14.57 -17.02
N LYS A 155 -12.55 13.37 -17.18
CA LYS A 155 -12.37 12.41 -16.08
C LYS A 155 -11.41 13.00 -15.05
N LYS A 156 -11.78 12.91 -13.78
CA LYS A 156 -10.96 13.39 -12.66
C LYS A 156 -10.40 12.19 -11.91
N ILE A 157 -9.10 12.23 -11.66
CA ILE A 157 -8.46 11.39 -10.66
C ILE A 157 -8.58 12.12 -9.32
N ALA A 158 -9.15 11.45 -8.31
CA ALA A 158 -8.97 11.87 -6.92
C ALA A 158 -7.72 11.17 -6.36
N VAL A 159 -6.90 11.95 -5.64
CA VAL A 159 -5.69 11.53 -4.93
C VAL A 159 -5.61 12.26 -3.62
N ILE A 160 -4.85 11.68 -2.71
CA ILE A 160 -4.89 11.96 -1.28
C ILE A 160 -3.58 11.35 -0.66
N VAL A 161 -3.19 11.53 0.63
CA VAL A 161 -1.84 11.15 1.21
C VAL A 161 -1.87 10.69 2.68
N TYR A 162 -1.68 9.41 3.02
CA TYR A 162 -1.79 8.94 4.42
C TYR A 162 -0.53 9.30 5.18
N ASN A 163 -0.71 9.98 6.30
CA ASN A 163 0.36 10.22 7.24
C ASN A 163 0.18 9.31 8.46
N SER A 164 0.99 8.25 8.53
CA SER A 164 1.05 7.33 9.67
C SER A 164 1.83 7.86 10.86
N LEU A 165 2.40 9.08 10.75
CA LEU A 165 3.16 9.73 11.80
C LEU A 165 2.28 10.66 12.64
N GLY A 166 2.51 10.70 13.95
CA GLY A 166 1.80 11.58 14.89
C GLY A 166 2.14 13.08 14.80
N TRP A 167 2.74 13.54 13.69
CA TRP A 167 3.17 14.92 13.49
C TRP A 167 2.88 15.39 12.06
N LYS A 168 2.61 16.69 11.88
CA LYS A 168 2.33 17.29 10.57
C LYS A 168 3.54 17.10 9.64
N ARG A 169 3.25 16.79 8.38
CA ARG A 169 4.24 16.41 7.37
C ARG A 169 3.87 16.99 6.00
N THR A 170 4.87 17.42 5.24
CA THR A 170 4.74 18.00 3.89
C THR A 170 5.82 17.41 3.00
N ASP A 171 5.43 16.70 1.94
CA ASP A 171 6.33 16.03 1.01
C ASP A 171 5.85 16.21 -0.44
N VAL A 172 6.79 16.13 -1.38
CA VAL A 172 6.48 16.07 -2.82
C VAL A 172 6.19 14.63 -3.21
N ILE A 173 5.06 14.39 -3.85
CA ILE A 173 4.65 13.04 -4.30
C ILE A 173 4.59 13.03 -5.82
N ARG A 174 5.18 11.99 -6.40
CA ARG A 174 5.31 11.80 -7.85
C ARG A 174 4.38 10.68 -8.29
N ILE A 175 3.59 10.96 -9.32
CA ILE A 175 2.55 10.07 -9.82
C ILE A 175 2.67 10.04 -11.36
N PRO A 176 2.80 8.86 -12.00
CA PRO A 176 2.81 8.77 -13.45
C PRO A 176 1.40 9.05 -13.99
N VAL A 177 1.27 9.82 -15.07
CA VAL A 177 -0.03 10.14 -15.69
C VAL A 177 0.06 10.04 -17.20
N SER A 178 -1.00 9.56 -17.84
CA SER A 178 -1.07 9.42 -19.30
C SER A 178 -1.34 10.78 -19.96
N ILE A 179 -0.29 11.42 -20.45
CA ILE A 179 -0.37 12.70 -21.17
C ILE A 179 -0.59 12.43 -22.67
N LEU A 180 -1.86 12.37 -23.07
CA LEU A 180 -2.26 12.45 -24.49
C LEU A 180 -2.72 13.87 -24.91
N HIS A 181 -3.05 14.75 -23.97
CA HIS A 181 -3.65 16.08 -24.27
C HIS A 181 -3.20 17.25 -23.35
N LEU A 182 -2.13 17.14 -22.57
CA LEU A 182 -1.60 18.27 -21.75
C LEU A 182 -0.53 19.12 -22.46
N ILE A 183 -0.29 18.90 -23.75
CA ILE A 183 0.59 19.75 -24.58
C ILE A 183 -0.23 20.39 -25.71
N SER A 184 -1.05 21.36 -25.35
CA SER A 184 -1.42 22.45 -26.25
C SER A 184 -0.70 23.69 -25.76
N PHE A 185 0.38 24.09 -26.44
CA PHE A 185 0.91 25.43 -26.28
C PHE A 185 -0.08 26.39 -26.97
N SER A 186 -0.53 27.40 -26.23
CA SER A 186 -1.36 28.51 -26.69
C SER A 186 -0.94 29.77 -25.95
#